data_AF-A0A6B2G368-F1
#
_entry.id   AF-A0A6B2G368-F1
#
_cell.length_a   1.000
_cell.length_b   1.000
_cell.length_c   1.000
_cell.angle_alpha   90.00
_cell.angle_beta   90.00
_cell.angle_gamma   90.00
#
_symmetry.space_group_name_H-M   'P 1'
#
loop_
_entity.id
_entity.type
_entity.pdbx_description
1 polymer ?
#
loop_
_entity_poly.entity_id
_entity_poly.type
_entity_poly.pdbx_seq_one_letter_code
_entity_poly.pdbx_strand_id
1 'polypeptide(L)'
;EILENVNSRINIDEILFKMIRRIDDVSSIKRIVCGSLKKYWCVVQDSDIERVSNSIVFVFNQLGEESIEIFSKLFVRIENCCKKDEKHVFFIGFKRVIDNLFKIFLNGFEVMNDDSKLIGSVISCMSKIFPSFFFNYVPLLTNIIKNHNVSVEYMDILFQYVCRIFYTILPSLHSYDSQLFLDLEENLIKVILQHSISLSDAIYCLKVLLDKNNDNYKLIIDLFQGYIKYLENVPDINKLTSTSNNNISRILYTLSGILNFFHFEDLFSAEKTTHIVVKKIANMFMGYTSSTDLDIRLKAIMSLTNLLQHYPKYFLDLWYRDFFFKT
;
A
#
# COMPACT_ATOMS: atom_id res chain seq x y z
N GLU A 1 2.12 52.65 -5.83
CA GLU A 1 2.51 51.68 -4.78
C GLU A 1 1.63 50.43 -4.67
N ILE A 2 0.33 50.47 -4.31
CA ILE A 2 -0.48 49.21 -4.22
C ILE A 2 -0.98 48.69 -5.59
N LEU A 3 -0.95 49.52 -6.63
CA LEU A 3 -1.38 49.15 -8.00
C LEU A 3 -0.21 48.84 -8.94
N GLU A 4 1.04 48.78 -8.45
CA GLU A 4 2.22 48.46 -9.26
C GLU A 4 2.68 46.99 -9.14
N ASN A 5 2.04 46.19 -8.29
CA ASN A 5 2.32 44.76 -8.12
C ASN A 5 1.36 43.84 -8.90
N VAL A 6 0.95 44.24 -10.12
CA VAL A 6 0.03 43.48 -10.99
C VAL A 6 0.69 42.26 -11.65
N ASN A 7 1.96 41.96 -11.33
CA ASN A 7 2.64 40.74 -11.78
C ASN A 7 2.55 39.56 -10.79
N SER A 8 1.65 39.60 -9.80
CA SER A 8 1.24 38.36 -9.13
C SER A 8 0.37 37.55 -10.11
N ARG A 9 1.03 36.74 -10.94
CA ARG A 9 0.34 35.71 -11.74
C ARG A 9 -0.58 34.95 -10.80
N ILE A 10 -1.89 35.05 -11.03
CA ILE A 10 -2.88 34.30 -10.26
C ILE A 10 -2.52 32.82 -10.40
N ASN A 11 -2.08 32.19 -9.32
CA ASN A 11 -1.82 30.77 -9.30
C ASN A 11 -3.16 30.04 -9.22
N ILE A 12 -3.65 29.56 -10.37
CA ILE A 12 -4.94 28.89 -10.45
C ILE A 12 -4.96 27.64 -9.57
N ASP A 13 -3.85 26.92 -9.46
CA ASP A 13 -3.78 25.68 -8.67
C ASP A 13 -3.93 25.95 -7.16
N GLU A 14 -3.43 27.09 -6.66
CA GLU A 14 -3.69 27.53 -5.29
C GLU A 14 -5.17 27.84 -5.05
N ILE A 15 -5.85 28.42 -6.06
CA ILE A 15 -7.29 28.66 -5.98
C ILE A 15 -8.03 27.32 -5.93
N LEU A 16 -7.67 26.36 -6.79
CA LEU A 16 -8.29 25.04 -6.81
C LEU A 16 -8.09 24.29 -5.50
N PHE A 17 -6.90 24.36 -4.90
CA PHE A 17 -6.63 23.83 -3.57
C PHE A 17 -7.50 24.49 -2.49
N LYS A 18 -7.65 25.82 -2.50
CA LYS A 18 -8.56 26.50 -1.55
C LYS A 18 -10.01 26.11 -1.77
N MET A 19 -10.42 25.89 -3.02
CA MET A 19 -11.77 25.47 -3.38
C MET A 19 -12.05 24.02 -2.96
N ILE A 20 -11.13 23.09 -3.16
CA ILE A 20 -11.35 21.66 -2.85
C ILE A 20 -11.58 21.43 -1.35
N ARG A 21 -10.97 22.23 -0.47
CA ARG A 21 -11.24 22.20 0.98
C ARG A 21 -12.66 22.61 1.36
N ARG A 22 -13.42 23.22 0.45
CA ARG A 22 -14.83 23.62 0.65
C ARG A 22 -15.82 22.61 0.07
N ILE A 23 -15.36 21.40 -0.24
CA ILE A 23 -16.20 20.37 -0.87
C ILE A 23 -17.31 19.82 0.05
N ASP A 24 -17.15 19.92 1.37
CA ASP A 24 -18.13 19.45 2.35
C ASP A 24 -19.04 20.55 2.90
N ASP A 25 -18.95 21.75 2.34
CA ASP A 25 -19.66 22.95 2.80
C ASP A 25 -21.16 22.98 2.41
N VAL A 26 -21.85 24.11 2.54
CA VAL A 26 -23.28 24.20 2.13
C VAL A 26 -23.51 23.88 0.65
N SER A 27 -24.69 23.35 0.30
CA SER A 27 -25.01 22.78 -1.03
C SER A 27 -24.73 23.72 -2.22
N SER A 28 -24.95 25.03 -2.05
CA SER A 28 -24.63 26.05 -3.06
C SER A 28 -23.13 26.15 -3.33
N ILE A 29 -22.30 26.18 -2.28
CA ILE A 29 -20.84 26.20 -2.37
C ILE A 29 -20.32 24.90 -2.98
N LYS A 30 -20.84 23.75 -2.54
CA LYS A 30 -20.48 22.43 -3.08
C LYS A 30 -20.62 22.39 -4.60
N ARG A 31 -21.75 22.88 -5.12
CA ARG A 31 -22.04 22.89 -6.57
C ARG A 31 -21.05 23.78 -7.34
N ILE A 32 -20.68 24.93 -6.78
CA ILE A 32 -19.69 25.84 -7.38
C ILE A 32 -18.31 25.18 -7.40
N VAL A 33 -17.88 24.61 -6.27
CA VAL A 33 -16.59 23.91 -6.14
C VAL A 33 -16.49 22.78 -7.17
N CYS A 34 -17.51 21.90 -7.22
CA CYS A 34 -17.52 20.77 -8.16
C CYS A 34 -17.57 21.25 -9.62
N GLY A 35 -18.39 22.27 -9.92
CA GLY A 35 -18.51 22.82 -11.27
C GLY A 35 -17.21 23.43 -11.78
N SER A 36 -16.51 24.19 -10.94
CA SER A 36 -15.23 24.81 -11.29
C SER A 36 -14.10 23.78 -11.44
N LEU A 37 -13.99 22.83 -10.51
CA LEU A 37 -12.99 21.75 -10.60
C LEU A 37 -13.24 20.87 -11.82
N LYS A 38 -14.50 20.46 -12.06
CA LYS A 38 -14.89 19.71 -13.27
C LYS A 38 -14.48 20.47 -14.53
N LYS A 39 -14.80 21.75 -14.61
CA LYS A 39 -14.49 22.58 -15.78
C LYS A 39 -12.98 22.70 -16.00
N TYR A 40 -12.21 22.90 -14.93
CA TYR A 40 -10.77 23.11 -15.02
C TYR A 40 -10.00 21.82 -15.33
N TRP A 41 -10.40 20.69 -14.74
CA TRP A 41 -9.80 19.37 -14.99
C TRP A 41 -10.42 18.61 -16.16
N CYS A 42 -11.33 19.23 -16.91
CA CYS A 42 -11.81 18.67 -18.17
C CYS A 42 -10.69 18.72 -19.21
N VAL A 43 -10.48 17.61 -19.90
CA VAL A 43 -9.51 17.49 -20.99
C VAL A 43 -10.26 17.54 -22.31
N VAL A 44 -10.05 18.61 -23.07
CA VAL A 44 -10.66 18.80 -24.39
C VAL A 44 -9.61 18.63 -25.49
N GLN A 45 -8.38 19.05 -25.21
CA GLN A 45 -7.24 18.97 -26.13
C GLN A 45 -6.05 18.26 -25.47
N ASP A 46 -5.08 17.81 -26.26
CA ASP A 46 -3.92 17.09 -25.75
C ASP A 46 -3.03 17.96 -24.85
N SER A 47 -3.00 19.28 -25.11
CA SER A 47 -2.32 20.27 -24.26
C SER A 47 -2.93 20.38 -22.86
N ASP A 48 -4.19 19.98 -22.66
CA ASP A 48 -4.81 19.95 -21.33
C ASP A 48 -4.22 18.85 -20.45
N ILE A 49 -3.68 17.77 -21.03
CA ILE A 49 -3.20 16.61 -20.27
C ILE A 49 -2.08 17.02 -19.32
N GLU A 50 -1.08 17.74 -19.83
CA GLU A 50 0.06 18.20 -19.03
C GLU A 50 -0.38 19.21 -17.98
N ARG A 51 -1.20 20.20 -18.37
CA ARG A 51 -1.75 21.21 -17.46
C ARG A 51 -2.53 20.56 -16.30
N VAL A 52 -3.43 19.64 -16.61
CA VAL A 52 -4.25 18.96 -15.60
C VAL A 52 -3.41 18.00 -14.75
N SER A 53 -2.41 17.34 -15.33
CA SER A 53 -1.44 16.52 -14.58
C SER A 53 -0.74 17.36 -13.50
N ASN A 54 -0.18 18.50 -13.89
CA ASN A 54 0.53 19.40 -12.96
C ASN A 54 -0.41 19.95 -11.88
N SER A 55 -1.65 20.30 -12.25
CA SER A 55 -2.67 20.76 -11.32
C SER A 55 -3.03 19.71 -10.26
N ILE A 56 -3.24 18.45 -10.67
CA ILE A 56 -3.54 17.34 -9.75
C ILE A 56 -2.37 17.11 -8.79
N VAL A 57 -1.15 17.06 -9.31
CA VAL A 57 0.07 16.85 -8.50
C VAL A 57 0.24 17.97 -7.48
N PHE A 58 0.03 19.23 -7.90
CA PHE A 58 0.08 20.38 -7.00
C PHE A 58 -0.97 20.27 -5.89
N VAL A 59 -2.25 20.06 -6.25
CA VAL A 59 -3.33 19.99 -5.27
C VAL A 59 -3.13 18.80 -4.33
N PHE A 60 -2.69 17.65 -4.85
CA PHE A 60 -2.36 16.47 -4.04
C PHE A 60 -1.27 16.79 -3.01
N ASN A 61 -0.17 17.42 -3.43
CA ASN A 61 0.92 17.78 -2.54
C ASN A 61 0.46 18.74 -1.42
N GLN A 62 -0.38 19.72 -1.75
CA GLN A 62 -0.90 20.68 -0.78
C GLN A 62 -1.91 20.08 0.21
N LEU A 63 -2.62 19.02 -0.18
CA LEU A 63 -3.54 18.31 0.71
C LEU A 63 -2.85 17.37 1.69
N GLY A 64 -1.66 16.86 1.35
CA GLY A 64 -0.92 15.94 2.22
C GLY A 64 -1.71 14.67 2.52
N GLU A 65 -1.84 14.34 3.81
CA GLU A 65 -2.47 13.11 4.29
C GLU A 65 -3.97 13.00 3.96
N GLU A 66 -4.68 14.14 3.86
CA GLU A 66 -6.12 14.18 3.57
C GLU A 66 -6.44 13.96 2.08
N SER A 67 -5.42 13.87 1.23
CA SER A 67 -5.56 13.83 -0.23
C SER A 67 -6.50 12.72 -0.71
N ILE A 68 -6.32 11.47 -0.26
CA ILE A 68 -7.14 10.34 -0.71
C ILE A 68 -8.62 10.57 -0.39
N GLU A 69 -8.93 11.02 0.83
CA GLU A 69 -10.32 11.25 1.27
C GLU A 69 -10.97 12.36 0.45
N ILE A 70 -10.28 13.49 0.30
CA ILE A 70 -10.81 14.66 -0.40
C ILE A 70 -10.97 14.38 -1.90
N PHE A 71 -9.99 13.75 -2.55
CA PHE A 71 -10.10 13.38 -3.96
C PHE A 71 -11.21 12.33 -4.18
N SER A 72 -11.33 11.33 -3.31
CA SER A 72 -12.42 10.33 -3.39
C SER A 72 -13.79 11.01 -3.32
N LYS A 73 -13.98 11.89 -2.33
CA LYS A 73 -15.20 12.71 -2.18
C LYS A 73 -15.46 13.58 -3.41
N LEU A 74 -14.42 14.16 -4.00
CA LEU A 74 -14.52 14.98 -5.21
C LEU A 74 -15.02 14.20 -6.40
N PHE A 75 -14.39 13.07 -6.71
CA PHE A 75 -14.75 12.33 -7.91
C PHE A 75 -16.13 11.69 -7.81
N VAL A 76 -16.52 11.18 -6.64
CA VAL A 76 -17.90 10.72 -6.40
C VAL A 76 -18.91 11.85 -6.64
N ARG A 77 -18.59 13.09 -6.24
CA ARG A 77 -19.48 14.23 -6.47
C ARG A 77 -19.52 14.68 -7.92
N ILE A 78 -18.38 14.74 -8.59
CA ILE A 78 -18.32 15.03 -10.03
C ILE A 78 -19.15 13.98 -10.79
N GLU A 79 -19.03 12.72 -10.42
CA GLU A 79 -19.79 11.63 -11.01
C GLU A 79 -21.30 11.81 -10.84
N ASN A 80 -21.74 12.16 -9.62
CA ASN A 80 -23.15 12.33 -9.29
C ASN A 80 -23.76 13.63 -9.86
N CYS A 81 -22.96 14.66 -10.13
CA CYS A 81 -23.42 15.94 -10.66
C CYS A 81 -23.45 15.99 -12.20
N CYS A 82 -22.87 15.00 -12.90
CA CYS A 82 -22.81 14.99 -14.35
C CYS A 82 -23.99 14.24 -14.98
N LYS A 83 -24.49 14.76 -16.12
CA LYS A 83 -25.30 13.96 -17.05
C LYS A 83 -24.45 12.82 -17.63
N LYS A 84 -25.09 11.76 -18.11
CA LYS A 84 -24.39 10.54 -18.59
C LYS A 84 -23.31 10.83 -19.63
N ASP A 85 -23.60 11.66 -20.62
CA ASP A 85 -22.64 11.97 -21.70
C ASP A 85 -21.49 12.85 -21.20
N GLU A 86 -21.76 13.85 -20.37
CA GLU A 86 -20.73 14.69 -19.73
C GLU A 86 -19.81 13.87 -18.84
N LYS A 87 -20.38 12.93 -18.08
CA LYS A 87 -19.64 12.01 -17.21
C LYS A 87 -18.65 11.19 -18.03
N HIS A 88 -19.10 10.62 -19.14
CA HIS A 88 -18.26 9.81 -20.01
C HIS A 88 -17.10 10.61 -20.60
N VAL A 89 -17.37 11.81 -21.13
CA VAL A 89 -16.34 12.70 -21.68
C VAL A 89 -15.30 13.08 -20.62
N PHE A 90 -15.76 13.48 -19.42
CA PHE A 90 -14.87 13.86 -18.34
C PHE A 90 -13.94 12.72 -17.92
N PHE A 91 -14.49 11.53 -17.63
CA PHE A 91 -13.68 10.41 -17.13
C PHE A 91 -12.77 9.78 -18.19
N ILE A 92 -13.14 9.82 -19.48
CA ILE A 92 -12.21 9.46 -20.56
C ILE A 92 -11.04 10.44 -20.61
N GLY A 93 -11.33 11.74 -20.58
CA GLY A 93 -10.29 12.77 -20.55
C GLY A 93 -9.38 12.61 -19.32
N PHE A 94 -9.97 12.39 -18.16
CA PHE A 94 -9.26 12.20 -16.90
C PHE A 94 -8.41 10.93 -16.89
N LYS A 95 -8.87 9.83 -17.50
CA LYS A 95 -8.05 8.63 -17.69
C LYS A 95 -6.77 8.95 -18.45
N ARG A 96 -6.82 9.77 -19.50
CA ARG A 96 -5.61 10.18 -20.25
C ARG A 96 -4.60 10.94 -19.38
N VAL A 97 -5.09 11.69 -18.39
CA VAL A 97 -4.24 12.36 -17.39
C VAL A 97 -3.57 11.34 -16.49
N ILE A 98 -4.31 10.34 -16.00
CA ILE A 98 -3.74 9.24 -15.20
C ILE A 98 -2.71 8.46 -16.03
N ASP A 99 -3.00 8.15 -17.29
CA ASP A 99 -2.09 7.45 -18.19
C ASP A 99 -0.78 8.27 -18.39
N ASN A 100 -0.89 9.60 -18.46
CA ASN A 100 0.28 10.49 -18.53
C ASN A 100 1.10 10.51 -17.23
N LEU A 101 0.44 10.66 -16.08
CA LEU A 101 1.11 10.59 -14.78
C LEU A 101 1.78 9.23 -14.57
N PHE A 102 1.17 8.15 -15.05
CA PHE A 102 1.74 6.81 -14.97
C PHE A 102 2.98 6.67 -15.87
N LYS A 103 2.98 7.26 -17.06
CA LYS A 103 4.19 7.35 -17.90
C LYS A 103 5.29 8.16 -17.23
N ILE A 104 4.96 9.29 -16.58
CA ILE A 104 5.94 10.11 -15.84
C ILE A 104 6.53 9.29 -14.68
N PHE A 105 5.69 8.57 -13.92
CA PHE A 105 6.13 7.65 -12.88
C PHE A 105 7.11 6.61 -13.42
N LEU A 106 6.79 6.01 -14.57
CA LEU A 106 7.65 5.01 -15.19
C LEU A 106 8.97 5.60 -15.70
N ASN A 107 8.98 6.81 -16.25
CA ASN A 107 10.23 7.42 -16.68
C ASN A 107 11.08 7.90 -15.50
N GLY A 108 10.45 8.21 -14.36
CA GLY A 108 11.10 8.72 -13.17
C GLY A 108 11.65 7.64 -12.22
N PHE A 109 11.36 6.36 -12.44
CA PHE A 109 11.72 5.31 -11.47
C PHE A 109 13.22 4.97 -11.43
N GLU A 110 13.98 5.31 -12.47
CA GLU A 110 15.44 5.04 -12.47
C GLU A 110 16.19 5.97 -11.50
N VAL A 111 15.59 7.11 -11.16
CA VAL A 111 16.21 8.16 -10.32
C VAL A 111 15.54 8.27 -8.95
N MET A 112 14.22 8.03 -8.86
CA MET A 112 13.42 8.10 -7.61
C MET A 112 13.72 9.33 -6.72
N ASN A 113 13.84 10.50 -7.33
CA ASN A 113 13.92 11.77 -6.60
C ASN A 113 12.56 12.11 -5.94
N ASP A 114 12.50 13.24 -5.23
CA ASP A 114 11.29 13.63 -4.48
C ASP A 114 10.10 13.88 -5.41
N ASP A 115 10.32 14.39 -6.62
CA ASP A 115 9.27 14.54 -7.63
C ASP A 115 8.73 13.17 -8.07
N SER A 116 9.60 12.20 -8.38
CA SER A 116 9.19 10.83 -8.73
C SER A 116 8.42 10.15 -7.59
N LYS A 117 8.83 10.37 -6.33
CA LYS A 117 8.10 9.85 -5.16
C LYS A 117 6.73 10.50 -5.01
N LEU A 118 6.63 11.82 -5.25
CA LEU A 118 5.36 12.53 -5.24
C LEU A 118 4.42 11.99 -6.33
N ILE A 119 4.92 11.80 -7.55
CA ILE A 119 4.16 11.19 -8.64
C ILE A 119 3.74 9.76 -8.30
N GLY A 120 4.63 8.95 -7.71
CA GLY A 120 4.29 7.60 -7.22
C GLY A 120 3.17 7.61 -6.17
N SER A 121 3.18 8.59 -5.27
CA SER A 121 2.11 8.80 -4.27
C SER A 121 0.79 9.21 -4.91
N VAL A 122 0.82 10.11 -5.90
CA VAL A 122 -0.36 10.49 -6.70
C VAL A 122 -0.94 9.28 -7.41
N ILE A 123 -0.11 8.47 -8.07
CA ILE A 123 -0.55 7.27 -8.79
C ILE A 123 -1.15 6.23 -7.85
N SER A 124 -0.52 6.00 -6.69
CA SER A 124 -1.07 5.13 -5.64
C SER A 124 -2.43 5.61 -5.14
N CYS A 125 -2.63 6.92 -4.98
CA CYS A 125 -3.93 7.50 -4.66
C CYS A 125 -4.95 7.29 -5.79
N MET A 126 -4.57 7.56 -7.04
CA MET A 126 -5.45 7.39 -8.20
C MET A 126 -5.85 5.94 -8.42
N SER A 127 -4.97 4.96 -8.10
CA SER A 127 -5.33 3.53 -8.19
C SER A 127 -6.36 3.11 -7.15
N LYS A 128 -6.37 3.74 -5.96
CA LYS A 128 -7.43 3.55 -4.96
C LYS A 128 -8.78 4.08 -5.44
N ILE A 129 -8.78 5.25 -6.07
CA ILE A 129 -10.01 5.94 -6.50
C ILE A 129 -10.55 5.32 -7.80
N PHE A 130 -9.67 4.95 -8.73
CA PHE A 130 -10.02 4.45 -10.05
C PHE A 130 -9.32 3.12 -10.39
N PRO A 131 -9.58 2.01 -9.67
CA PRO A 131 -8.87 0.75 -9.89
C PRO A 131 -8.93 0.26 -11.35
N SER A 132 -10.09 0.42 -12.00
CA SER A 132 -10.32 -0.02 -13.37
C SER A 132 -9.47 0.71 -14.42
N PHE A 133 -8.93 1.89 -14.11
CA PHE A 133 -8.06 2.61 -15.04
C PHE A 133 -6.69 1.94 -15.15
N PHE A 134 -6.31 1.14 -14.15
CA PHE A 134 -4.99 0.53 -14.04
C PHE A 134 -4.93 -0.94 -14.50
N PHE A 135 -6.05 -1.56 -14.84
CA PHE A 135 -6.09 -2.98 -15.24
C PHE A 135 -5.16 -3.32 -16.42
N ASN A 136 -5.04 -2.41 -17.38
CA ASN A 136 -4.16 -2.60 -18.54
C ASN A 136 -2.66 -2.51 -18.19
N TYR A 137 -2.31 -2.02 -16.99
CA TYR A 137 -0.93 -1.91 -16.53
C TYR A 137 -0.47 -3.13 -15.72
N VAL A 138 -1.35 -4.07 -15.36
CA VAL A 138 -1.00 -5.27 -14.58
C VAL A 138 0.17 -6.05 -15.24
N PRO A 139 0.19 -6.30 -16.57
CA PRO A 139 1.32 -7.01 -17.18
C PRO A 139 2.64 -6.24 -17.01
N LEU A 140 2.61 -4.93 -17.20
CA LEU A 140 3.78 -4.07 -17.10
C LEU A 140 4.30 -3.99 -15.66
N LEU A 141 3.41 -3.80 -14.69
CA LEU A 141 3.74 -3.78 -13.26
C LEU A 141 4.29 -5.13 -12.79
N THR A 142 3.76 -6.23 -13.31
CA THR A 142 4.27 -7.58 -13.02
C THR A 142 5.69 -7.74 -13.56
N ASN A 143 5.93 -7.25 -14.78
CA ASN A 143 7.26 -7.26 -15.39
C ASN A 143 8.27 -6.43 -14.59
N ILE A 144 7.83 -5.34 -13.96
CA ILE A 144 8.67 -4.53 -13.06
C ILE A 144 9.11 -5.34 -11.84
N ILE A 145 8.17 -6.03 -11.18
CA ILE A 145 8.49 -6.91 -10.03
C ILE A 145 9.42 -8.05 -10.46
N LYS A 146 9.23 -8.61 -11.66
CA LYS A 146 10.00 -9.77 -12.16
C LYS A 146 11.45 -9.44 -12.54
N ASN A 147 11.69 -8.33 -13.24
CA ASN A 147 12.96 -8.11 -13.93
C ASN A 147 13.94 -7.17 -13.22
N HIS A 148 13.48 -6.39 -12.23
CA HIS A 148 14.37 -5.43 -11.59
C HIS A 148 15.13 -6.05 -10.41
N ASN A 149 16.46 -5.99 -10.52
CA ASN A 149 17.37 -6.49 -9.51
C ASN A 149 17.29 -5.65 -8.23
N VAL A 150 17.04 -6.39 -7.15
CA VAL A 150 16.80 -6.05 -5.75
C VAL A 150 17.93 -5.29 -5.05
N SER A 151 19.10 -5.17 -5.67
CA SER A 151 20.32 -4.64 -5.04
C SER A 151 20.43 -3.11 -5.03
N VAL A 152 19.38 -2.38 -5.43
CA VAL A 152 19.41 -0.92 -5.52
C VAL A 152 18.39 -0.31 -4.55
N GLU A 153 18.85 0.56 -3.65
CA GLU A 153 18.07 1.07 -2.50
C GLU A 153 16.74 1.72 -2.91
N TYR A 154 16.70 2.42 -4.05
CA TYR A 154 15.46 3.04 -4.55
C TYR A 154 14.42 2.04 -5.07
N MET A 155 14.81 0.78 -5.35
CA MET A 155 13.90 -0.25 -5.84
C MET A 155 12.89 -0.67 -4.78
N ASP A 156 13.22 -0.63 -3.48
CA ASP A 156 12.24 -0.95 -2.42
C ASP A 156 11.10 0.08 -2.40
N ILE A 157 11.41 1.36 -2.64
CA ILE A 157 10.39 2.43 -2.76
C ILE A 157 9.54 2.22 -4.03
N LEU A 158 10.16 1.88 -5.16
CA LEU A 158 9.43 1.57 -6.39
C LEU A 158 8.47 0.39 -6.17
N PHE A 159 8.96 -0.71 -5.59
CA PHE A 159 8.15 -1.88 -5.28
C PHE A 159 7.04 -1.56 -4.29
N GLN A 160 7.24 -0.64 -3.35
CA GLN A 160 6.16 -0.18 -2.48
C GLN A 160 5.05 0.46 -3.30
N TYR A 161 5.35 1.39 -4.22
CA TYR A 161 4.31 1.99 -5.05
C TYR A 161 3.62 0.96 -5.97
N VAL A 162 4.39 0.06 -6.58
CA VAL A 162 3.84 -1.01 -7.42
C VAL A 162 2.92 -1.94 -6.60
N CYS A 163 3.34 -2.36 -5.42
CA CYS A 163 2.52 -3.19 -4.53
C CYS A 163 1.28 -2.43 -4.04
N ARG A 164 1.35 -1.13 -3.77
CA ARG A 164 0.16 -0.32 -3.42
C ARG A 164 -0.84 -0.22 -4.57
N ILE A 165 -0.36 -0.17 -5.81
CA ILE A 165 -1.23 -0.25 -6.98
C ILE A 165 -1.84 -1.65 -7.08
N PHE A 166 -1.05 -2.71 -6.88
CA PHE A 166 -1.59 -4.07 -6.87
C PHE A 166 -2.62 -4.31 -5.76
N TYR A 167 -2.38 -3.78 -4.57
CA TYR A 167 -3.26 -3.85 -3.40
C TYR A 167 -4.69 -3.42 -3.76
N THR A 168 -4.83 -2.39 -4.60
CA THR A 168 -6.12 -1.77 -4.93
C THR A 168 -6.78 -2.43 -6.14
N ILE A 169 -5.99 -2.78 -7.15
CA ILE A 169 -6.53 -3.31 -8.41
C ILE A 169 -6.82 -4.81 -8.33
N LEU A 170 -5.97 -5.59 -7.64
CA LEU A 170 -6.10 -7.05 -7.61
C LEU A 170 -7.45 -7.50 -7.07
N PRO A 171 -8.02 -6.94 -5.97
CA PRO A 171 -9.35 -7.33 -5.51
C PRO A 171 -10.44 -7.12 -6.59
N SER A 172 -10.37 -6.01 -7.31
CA SER A 172 -11.35 -5.59 -8.33
C SER A 172 -11.16 -6.26 -9.69
N LEU A 173 -10.07 -7.02 -9.88
CA LEU A 173 -9.73 -7.67 -11.14
C LEU A 173 -10.45 -9.01 -11.28
N HIS A 174 -11.43 -9.11 -12.19
CA HIS A 174 -12.27 -10.30 -12.33
C HIS A 174 -11.73 -11.37 -13.28
N SER A 175 -11.00 -10.98 -14.31
CA SER A 175 -10.48 -11.89 -15.33
C SER A 175 -9.01 -11.62 -15.55
N TYR A 176 -8.20 -12.66 -15.41
CA TYR A 176 -6.77 -12.55 -15.66
C TYR A 176 -6.16 -13.90 -16.06
N ASP A 177 -5.02 -13.86 -16.73
CA ASP A 177 -4.27 -15.06 -17.12
C ASP A 177 -3.70 -15.76 -15.87
N SER A 178 -4.07 -17.03 -15.68
CA SER A 178 -3.61 -17.85 -14.57
C SER A 178 -2.09 -17.97 -14.51
N GLN A 179 -1.42 -17.99 -15.67
CA GLN A 179 0.04 -18.06 -15.71
C GLN A 179 0.67 -16.79 -15.12
N LEU A 180 0.09 -15.63 -15.39
CA LEU A 180 0.62 -14.38 -14.87
C LEU A 180 0.35 -14.23 -13.36
N PHE A 181 -0.75 -14.77 -12.84
CA PHE A 181 -0.98 -14.82 -11.39
C PHE A 181 0.07 -15.68 -10.69
N LEU A 182 0.40 -16.86 -11.24
CA LEU A 182 1.47 -17.72 -10.71
C LEU A 182 2.84 -17.03 -10.79
N ASP A 183 3.16 -16.40 -11.92
CA ASP A 183 4.39 -15.62 -12.08
C ASP A 183 4.46 -14.49 -11.03
N LEU A 184 3.36 -13.77 -10.81
CA LEU A 184 3.32 -12.67 -9.83
C LEU A 184 3.44 -13.19 -8.39
N GLU A 185 2.80 -14.32 -8.06
CA GLU A 185 2.88 -14.99 -6.76
C GLU A 185 4.35 -15.32 -6.40
N GLU A 186 5.07 -15.99 -7.31
CA GLU A 186 6.47 -16.37 -7.09
C GLU A 186 7.37 -15.13 -6.89
N ASN A 187 7.16 -14.09 -7.69
CA ASN A 187 7.99 -12.89 -7.58
C ASN A 187 7.64 -12.03 -6.35
N LEU A 188 6.39 -12.03 -5.87
CA LEU A 188 6.03 -11.40 -4.60
C LEU A 188 6.71 -12.10 -3.41
N ILE A 189 6.86 -13.43 -3.42
CA ILE A 189 7.67 -14.14 -2.41
C ILE A 189 9.11 -13.64 -2.40
N LYS A 190 9.73 -13.42 -3.58
CA LYS A 190 11.10 -12.86 -3.66
C LYS A 190 11.16 -11.46 -3.05
N VAL A 191 10.18 -10.61 -3.35
CA VAL A 191 10.06 -9.28 -2.73
C VAL A 191 9.94 -9.39 -1.20
N ILE A 192 9.08 -10.27 -0.69
CA ILE A 192 8.90 -10.51 0.75
C ILE A 192 10.19 -10.96 1.43
N LEU A 193 11.02 -11.76 0.77
CA LEU A 193 12.30 -12.20 1.30
C LEU A 193 13.31 -11.06 1.37
N GLN A 194 13.33 -10.17 0.38
CA GLN A 194 14.44 -9.25 0.16
C GLN A 194 14.17 -7.79 0.58
N HIS A 195 12.91 -7.35 0.59
CA HIS A 195 12.53 -5.95 0.75
C HIS A 195 11.68 -5.66 1.99
N SER A 196 12.01 -4.57 2.70
CA SER A 196 11.41 -4.24 3.99
C SER A 196 10.32 -3.18 3.90
N ILE A 197 10.48 -2.18 3.03
CA ILE A 197 9.53 -1.06 2.91
C ILE A 197 8.25 -1.53 2.21
N SER A 198 8.39 -2.36 1.18
CA SER A 198 7.29 -2.94 0.39
C SER A 198 6.64 -4.18 1.04
N LEU A 199 7.18 -4.67 2.17
CA LEU A 199 6.81 -5.97 2.76
C LEU A 199 5.31 -6.12 3.02
N SER A 200 4.69 -5.16 3.73
CA SER A 200 3.28 -5.26 4.10
C SER A 200 2.37 -5.25 2.88
N ASP A 201 2.64 -4.36 1.92
CA ASP A 201 1.86 -4.25 0.69
C ASP A 201 2.02 -5.53 -0.16
N ALA A 202 3.23 -6.09 -0.23
CA ALA A 202 3.51 -7.34 -0.95
C ALA A 202 2.81 -8.56 -0.34
N ILE A 203 2.81 -8.69 0.99
CA ILE A 203 2.12 -9.79 1.70
C ILE A 203 0.61 -9.71 1.47
N TYR A 204 0.02 -8.52 1.51
CA TYR A 204 -1.40 -8.36 1.19
C TYR A 204 -1.70 -8.75 -0.27
N CYS A 205 -0.89 -8.28 -1.23
CA CYS A 205 -1.07 -8.64 -2.64
C CYS A 205 -1.01 -10.15 -2.83
N LEU A 206 -0.08 -10.82 -2.14
CA LEU A 206 0.04 -12.27 -2.15
C LEU A 206 -1.23 -12.94 -1.59
N LYS A 207 -1.77 -12.46 -0.46
CA LYS A 207 -3.04 -12.97 0.10
C LYS A 207 -4.16 -12.91 -0.95
N VAL A 208 -4.36 -11.75 -1.57
CA VAL A 208 -5.43 -11.57 -2.57
C VAL A 208 -5.26 -12.50 -3.78
N LEU A 209 -4.02 -12.78 -4.20
CA LEU A 209 -3.76 -13.72 -5.30
C LEU A 209 -4.06 -15.17 -4.90
N LEU A 210 -3.64 -15.58 -3.70
CA LEU A 210 -3.86 -16.94 -3.19
C LEU A 210 -5.35 -17.23 -3.01
N ASP A 211 -6.12 -16.28 -2.50
CA ASP A 211 -7.58 -16.36 -2.34
C ASP A 211 -8.29 -16.55 -3.69
N LYS A 212 -7.70 -16.01 -4.77
CA LYS A 212 -8.20 -16.16 -6.14
C LYS A 212 -7.70 -17.42 -6.84
N ASN A 213 -6.60 -18.02 -6.38
CA ASN A 213 -5.93 -19.14 -7.00
C ASN A 213 -6.13 -20.45 -6.21
N ASN A 214 -7.39 -20.74 -5.85
CA ASN A 214 -7.81 -21.96 -5.13
C ASN A 214 -7.01 -22.25 -3.86
N ASP A 215 -6.65 -21.22 -3.08
CA ASP A 215 -6.07 -21.40 -1.74
C ASP A 215 -4.75 -22.21 -1.74
N ASN A 216 -3.90 -22.06 -2.77
CA ASN A 216 -2.59 -22.71 -2.82
C ASN A 216 -1.56 -22.02 -1.89
N TYR A 217 -1.78 -22.09 -0.58
CA TYR A 217 -0.93 -21.42 0.42
C TYR A 217 0.46 -22.05 0.63
N LYS A 218 0.89 -23.02 -0.19
CA LYS A 218 2.09 -23.83 0.07
C LYS A 218 3.35 -22.98 0.29
N LEU A 219 3.62 -22.03 -0.61
CA LEU A 219 4.83 -21.19 -0.53
C LEU A 219 4.86 -20.34 0.73
N ILE A 220 3.72 -19.73 1.10
CA ILE A 220 3.64 -18.88 2.29
C ILE A 220 3.68 -19.69 3.59
N ILE A 221 3.10 -20.89 3.59
CA ILE A 221 3.20 -21.86 4.69
C ILE A 221 4.65 -22.29 4.91
N ASP A 222 5.34 -22.71 3.85
CA ASP A 222 6.73 -23.16 3.91
C ASP A 222 7.64 -22.04 4.44
N LEU A 223 7.42 -20.80 3.97
CA LEU A 223 8.12 -19.62 4.47
C LEU A 223 7.85 -19.37 5.96
N PHE A 224 6.58 -19.36 6.36
CA PHE A 224 6.18 -19.13 7.75
C PHE A 224 6.77 -20.18 8.69
N GLN A 225 6.60 -21.46 8.37
CA GLN A 225 7.10 -22.56 9.18
C GLN A 225 8.63 -22.58 9.25
N GLY A 226 9.31 -22.27 8.14
CA GLY A 226 10.77 -22.14 8.10
C GLY A 226 11.28 -21.06 9.05
N TYR A 227 10.62 -19.91 9.08
CA TYR A 227 10.94 -18.80 9.99
C TYR A 227 10.65 -19.11 11.45
N ILE A 228 9.50 -19.73 11.77
CA ILE A 228 9.22 -20.21 13.14
C ILE A 228 10.31 -21.18 13.59
N LYS A 229 10.66 -22.17 12.76
CA LYS A 229 11.70 -23.15 13.07
C LYS A 229 13.08 -22.51 13.26
N TYR A 230 13.40 -21.48 12.48
CA TYR A 230 14.65 -20.73 12.65
C TYR A 230 14.69 -20.06 14.03
N LEU A 231 13.62 -19.33 14.40
CA LEU A 231 13.52 -18.64 15.69
C LEU A 231 13.57 -19.62 16.87
N GLU A 232 12.92 -20.78 16.78
CA GLU A 232 12.94 -21.81 17.83
C GLU A 232 14.35 -22.36 18.13
N ASN A 233 15.27 -22.31 17.16
CA ASN A 233 16.64 -22.82 17.30
C ASN A 233 17.65 -21.76 17.75
N VAL A 234 17.21 -20.53 18.05
CA VAL A 234 18.09 -19.46 18.55
C VAL A 234 18.40 -19.71 20.04
N PRO A 235 19.68 -20.00 20.41
CA PRO A 235 20.00 -20.51 21.74
C PRO A 235 20.03 -19.47 22.86
N ASP A 236 20.39 -18.21 22.57
CA ASP A 236 20.33 -17.09 23.52
C ASP A 236 20.26 -15.76 22.74
N ILE A 237 19.09 -15.11 22.80
CA ILE A 237 18.78 -13.89 22.03
C ILE A 237 19.67 -12.71 22.47
N ASN A 238 20.17 -12.71 23.71
CA ASN A 238 20.97 -11.61 24.26
C ASN A 238 22.47 -11.76 24.02
N LYS A 239 22.92 -12.91 23.49
CA LYS A 239 24.34 -13.17 23.14
C LYS A 239 24.61 -13.19 21.65
N LEU A 240 23.66 -12.71 20.85
CA LEU A 240 23.75 -12.72 19.40
C LEU A 240 24.65 -11.60 18.87
N THR A 241 25.28 -11.87 17.73
CA THR A 241 26.02 -10.86 16.98
C THR A 241 25.06 -9.87 16.29
N SER A 242 25.55 -8.67 15.94
CA SER A 242 24.75 -7.65 15.24
C SER A 242 24.12 -8.17 13.94
N THR A 243 24.84 -8.98 13.16
CA THR A 243 24.32 -9.60 11.93
C THR A 243 23.16 -10.56 12.22
N SER A 244 23.28 -11.35 13.28
CA SER A 244 22.22 -12.25 13.75
C SER A 244 20.98 -11.47 14.20
N ASN A 245 21.17 -10.32 14.86
CA ASN A 245 20.08 -9.45 15.30
C ASN A 245 19.29 -8.87 14.12
N ASN A 246 19.97 -8.38 13.09
CA ASN A 246 19.32 -7.86 11.87
C ASN A 246 18.47 -8.94 11.17
N ASN A 247 18.97 -10.17 11.10
CA ASN A 247 18.24 -11.29 10.52
C ASN A 247 16.99 -11.66 11.33
N ILE A 248 17.10 -11.73 12.65
CA ILE A 248 15.97 -12.05 13.54
C ILE A 248 14.91 -10.97 13.48
N SER A 249 15.33 -9.71 13.56
CA SER A 249 14.47 -8.56 13.41
C SER A 249 13.69 -8.64 12.08
N ARG A 250 14.38 -8.86 10.97
CA ARG A 250 13.75 -9.03 9.65
C ARG A 250 12.73 -10.17 9.64
N ILE A 251 13.08 -11.33 10.19
CA ILE A 251 12.19 -12.49 10.28
C ILE A 251 10.94 -12.17 11.10
N LEU A 252 11.09 -11.56 12.26
CA LEU A 252 9.96 -11.15 13.10
C LEU A 252 9.05 -10.16 12.36
N TYR A 253 9.62 -9.20 11.65
CA TYR A 253 8.83 -8.24 10.87
C TYR A 253 8.04 -8.93 9.74
N THR A 254 8.65 -9.89 9.05
CA THR A 254 7.95 -10.69 8.03
C THR A 254 6.85 -11.55 8.63
N LEU A 255 7.11 -12.23 9.75
CA LEU A 255 6.10 -13.01 10.46
C LEU A 255 4.92 -12.13 10.91
N SER A 256 5.20 -10.95 11.46
CA SER A 256 4.18 -9.96 11.82
C SER A 256 3.31 -9.57 10.63
N GLY A 257 3.92 -9.30 9.46
CA GLY A 257 3.18 -9.00 8.24
C GLY A 257 2.29 -10.15 7.78
N ILE A 258 2.81 -11.39 7.79
CA ILE A 258 2.03 -12.59 7.42
C ILE A 258 0.83 -12.74 8.36
N LEU A 259 1.08 -12.65 9.67
CA LEU A 259 0.06 -12.77 10.70
C LEU A 259 -0.97 -11.62 10.70
N ASN A 260 -0.73 -10.52 9.98
CA ASN A 260 -1.69 -9.44 9.85
C ASN A 260 -2.76 -9.72 8.79
N PHE A 261 -2.43 -10.54 7.78
CA PHE A 261 -3.26 -10.73 6.58
C PHE A 261 -3.72 -12.18 6.38
N PHE A 262 -2.97 -13.16 6.87
CA PHE A 262 -3.30 -14.57 6.77
C PHE A 262 -3.90 -15.07 8.07
N HIS A 263 -5.02 -15.78 7.98
CA HIS A 263 -5.53 -16.49 9.15
C HIS A 263 -4.61 -17.66 9.45
N PHE A 264 -4.45 -17.97 10.72
CA PHE A 264 -3.53 -19.01 11.12
C PHE A 264 -4.08 -20.41 10.78
N GLU A 265 -5.39 -20.55 10.59
CA GLU A 265 -6.03 -21.70 9.94
C GLU A 265 -5.58 -21.88 8.49
N ASP A 266 -5.35 -20.79 7.74
CA ASP A 266 -4.81 -20.83 6.37
C ASP A 266 -3.36 -21.35 6.38
N LEU A 267 -2.64 -21.10 7.47
CA LEU A 267 -1.22 -21.46 7.63
C LEU A 267 -1.00 -22.86 8.22
N PHE A 268 -2.00 -23.42 8.90
CA PHE A 268 -1.94 -24.73 9.55
C PHE A 268 -3.19 -25.55 9.27
N SER A 269 -3.03 -26.60 8.46
CA SER A 269 -4.07 -27.48 7.92
C SER A 269 -4.85 -28.34 8.93
N ALA A 270 -4.78 -28.08 10.24
CA ALA A 270 -5.40 -28.93 11.28
C ALA A 270 -6.03 -28.15 12.44
N GLU A 271 -7.37 -28.03 12.41
CA GLU A 271 -8.22 -27.37 13.42
C GLU A 271 -8.05 -27.90 14.85
N LYS A 272 -7.63 -29.16 15.03
CA LYS A 272 -7.60 -29.82 16.35
C LYS A 272 -6.35 -29.51 17.17
N THR A 273 -5.34 -28.86 16.59
CA THR A 273 -4.06 -28.52 17.25
C THR A 273 -3.80 -27.02 17.34
N THR A 274 -4.66 -26.18 16.76
CA THR A 274 -4.45 -24.73 16.60
C THR A 274 -4.16 -24.03 17.92
N HIS A 275 -4.85 -24.38 19.00
CA HIS A 275 -4.62 -23.76 20.31
C HIS A 275 -3.20 -24.00 20.86
N ILE A 276 -2.70 -25.23 20.77
CA ILE A 276 -1.38 -25.58 21.28
C ILE A 276 -0.30 -24.88 20.47
N VAL A 277 -0.46 -24.85 19.14
CA VAL A 277 0.51 -24.21 18.24
C VAL A 277 0.50 -22.68 18.42
N VAL A 278 -0.68 -22.05 18.51
CA VAL A 278 -0.79 -20.61 18.78
C VAL A 278 -0.11 -20.25 20.10
N LYS A 279 -0.35 -21.01 21.18
CA LYS A 279 0.30 -20.77 22.47
C LYS A 279 1.82 -20.94 22.40
N LYS A 280 2.30 -21.96 21.67
CA LYS A 280 3.74 -22.19 21.46
C LYS A 280 4.40 -21.00 20.75
N ILE A 281 3.80 -20.54 19.65
CA ILE A 281 4.31 -19.42 18.86
C ILE A 281 4.21 -18.10 19.63
N ALA A 282 3.12 -17.86 20.37
CA ALA A 282 2.99 -16.69 21.23
C ALA A 282 4.05 -16.66 22.33
N ASN A 283 4.32 -17.81 22.98
CA ASN A 283 5.40 -17.94 23.97
C ASN A 283 6.76 -17.65 23.37
N MET A 284 7.02 -18.12 22.16
CA MET A 284 8.24 -17.81 21.42
C MET A 284 8.38 -16.30 21.21
N PHE A 285 7.35 -15.62 20.67
CA PHE A 285 7.39 -14.17 20.48
C PHE A 285 7.58 -13.41 21.79
N MET A 286 6.91 -13.81 22.88
CA MET A 286 7.14 -13.23 24.20
C MET A 286 8.60 -13.37 24.65
N GLY A 287 9.26 -14.49 24.38
CA GLY A 287 10.70 -14.64 24.65
C GLY A 287 11.54 -13.55 23.98
N TYR A 288 11.24 -13.20 22.72
CA TYR A 288 11.93 -12.13 21.98
C TYR A 288 11.64 -10.71 22.50
N THR A 289 10.54 -10.50 23.20
CA THR A 289 10.24 -9.19 23.81
C THR A 289 11.20 -8.83 24.95
N SER A 290 11.90 -9.82 25.52
CA SER A 290 12.93 -9.61 26.54
C SER A 290 14.32 -9.30 25.96
N SER A 291 14.42 -9.13 24.64
CA SER A 291 15.69 -8.76 23.98
C SER A 291 16.18 -7.39 24.44
N THR A 292 17.49 -7.25 24.59
CA THR A 292 18.16 -5.95 24.78
C THR A 292 18.07 -5.06 23.54
N ASP A 293 17.89 -5.66 22.36
CA ASP A 293 17.73 -4.94 21.09
C ASP A 293 16.29 -4.42 20.95
N LEU A 294 16.15 -3.10 20.83
CA LEU A 294 14.87 -2.42 20.78
C LEU A 294 14.07 -2.77 19.51
N ASP A 295 14.75 -2.98 18.37
CA ASP A 295 14.11 -3.29 17.10
C ASP A 295 13.55 -4.72 17.09
N ILE A 296 14.32 -5.68 17.62
CA ILE A 296 13.84 -7.05 17.86
C ILE A 296 12.63 -7.05 18.78
N ARG A 297 12.70 -6.31 19.89
CA ARG A 297 11.61 -6.22 20.87
C ARG A 297 10.34 -5.65 20.24
N LEU A 298 10.44 -4.56 19.48
CA LEU A 298 9.29 -3.97 18.78
C LEU A 298 8.66 -4.96 17.79
N LYS A 299 9.47 -5.61 16.95
CA LYS A 299 8.96 -6.56 15.94
C LYS A 299 8.39 -7.83 16.54
N ALA A 300 8.90 -8.27 17.69
CA ALA A 300 8.30 -9.35 18.48
C ALA A 300 6.93 -8.95 19.04
N ILE A 301 6.79 -7.73 19.58
CA ILE A 301 5.50 -7.20 20.05
C ILE A 301 4.50 -7.09 18.89
N MET A 302 4.93 -6.59 17.72
CA MET A 302 4.08 -6.53 16.52
C MET A 302 3.61 -7.92 16.08
N SER A 303 4.52 -8.91 16.06
CA SER A 303 4.19 -10.30 15.70
C SER A 303 3.18 -10.91 16.67
N LEU A 304 3.40 -10.71 17.97
CA LEU A 304 2.51 -11.18 19.02
C LEU A 304 1.13 -10.52 18.92
N THR A 305 1.09 -9.20 18.68
CA THR A 305 -0.16 -8.46 18.57
C THR A 305 -1.00 -8.93 17.38
N ASN A 306 -0.38 -9.07 16.20
CA ASN A 306 -1.08 -9.52 15.00
C ASN A 306 -1.56 -10.98 15.14
N LEU A 307 -0.74 -11.86 15.73
CA LEU A 307 -1.18 -13.22 16.05
C LEU A 307 -2.43 -13.23 16.93
N LEU A 308 -2.43 -12.41 17.99
CA LEU A 308 -3.49 -12.42 18.98
C LEU A 308 -4.75 -11.70 18.52
N GLN A 309 -4.65 -10.74 17.61
CA GLN A 309 -5.81 -10.08 17.00
C GLN A 309 -6.78 -11.09 16.37
N HIS A 310 -6.24 -12.16 15.77
CA HIS A 310 -7.05 -13.26 15.23
C HIS A 310 -7.58 -14.23 16.30
N TYR A 311 -7.04 -14.18 17.52
CA TYR A 311 -7.44 -15.04 18.63
C TYR A 311 -7.71 -14.27 19.93
N PRO A 312 -8.80 -13.48 20.00
CA PRO A 312 -9.07 -12.58 21.11
C PRO A 312 -9.13 -13.26 22.49
N LYS A 313 -9.49 -14.54 22.53
CA LYS A 313 -9.58 -15.35 23.75
C LYS A 313 -8.28 -15.43 24.54
N TYR A 314 -7.12 -15.29 23.88
CA TYR A 314 -5.82 -15.37 24.57
C TYR A 314 -5.37 -14.04 25.19
N PHE A 315 -5.99 -12.90 24.85
CA PHE A 315 -5.70 -11.63 25.56
C PHE A 315 -6.08 -11.71 27.04
N LEU A 316 -7.04 -12.58 27.38
CA LEU A 316 -7.57 -12.76 28.73
C LEU A 316 -6.79 -13.81 29.54
N ASP A 317 -5.90 -14.57 28.89
CA ASP A 317 -5.07 -15.52 29.60
C ASP A 317 -4.08 -14.78 30.52
N LEU A 318 -3.93 -15.30 31.74
CA LEU A 318 -3.07 -14.71 32.78
C LEU A 318 -1.64 -14.43 32.30
N TRP A 319 -1.09 -15.27 31.42
CA TRP A 319 0.26 -15.14 30.90
C TRP A 319 0.47 -13.90 30.01
N TYR A 320 -0.57 -13.48 29.27
CA TYR A 320 -0.50 -12.28 28.42
C TYR A 320 -0.80 -11.01 29.21
N ARG A 321 -1.77 -11.09 30.12
CA ARG A 321 -2.11 -10.00 31.04
C ARG A 321 -0.90 -9.56 31.84
N ASP A 322 -0.19 -10.50 32.45
CA ASP A 322 0.98 -10.20 33.28
C ASP A 322 2.16 -9.65 32.45
N PHE A 323 2.24 -9.95 31.16
CA PHE A 323 3.22 -9.36 30.25
C PHE A 323 2.89 -7.89 29.97
N PHE A 324 1.68 -7.58 29.50
CA PHE A 324 1.26 -6.21 29.13
C PHE A 324 1.28 -5.21 30.30
N PHE A 325 1.00 -5.67 31.53
CA PHE A 325 1.01 -4.78 32.70
C PHE A 325 2.40 -4.64 33.36
N LYS A 326 3.41 -5.39 32.92
CA LYS A 326 4.78 -5.34 33.48
C LYS A 326 5.80 -4.65 32.56
N THR A 327 5.59 -4.65 31.24
CA THR A 327 6.36 -3.88 30.25
C THR A 327 5.87 -2.45 30.13
#